data_AF-A0A1V4Q2C1-F1
#
_entry.id   AF-A0A1V4Q2C1-F1
#
_cell.length_a   1.000
_cell.length_b   1.000
_cell.length_c   1.000
_cell.angle_alpha   90.00
_cell.angle_beta   90.00
_cell.angle_gamma   90.00
#
_symmetry.space_group_name_H-M   'P 1'
#
loop_
_entity.id
_entity.type
_entity.pdbx_description
1 polymer ?
#
loop_
_entity_poly.entity_id
_entity_poly.type
_entity_poly.pdbx_seq_one_letter_code
_entity_poly.pdbx_strand_id
1 'polypeptide(L)'
;MVVAAVVVASQVRPSSTTRTAPARRRIERAYVARAAADHRKMTTLRASAFPASRLNAPKFDPRAAHRDAKAITKGYRGQVRAARRVRR
;
A
#
# COMPACT_ATOMS: atom_id res chain seq x y z
N MET A 1 -9.66 -17.94 24.17
CA MET A 1 -9.56 -17.81 22.69
C MET A 1 -8.58 -16.71 22.34
N VAL A 2 -7.61 -17.07 21.51
CA VAL A 2 -6.50 -16.34 20.89
C VAL A 2 -6.54 -14.80 20.98
N VAL A 3 -5.81 -14.26 21.95
CA VAL A 3 -5.30 -12.88 21.92
C VAL A 3 -4.19 -12.89 20.87
N ALA A 4 -4.53 -12.50 19.64
CA ALA A 4 -3.57 -12.41 18.56
C ALA A 4 -2.51 -11.38 18.97
N ALA A 5 -1.35 -11.90 19.37
CA ALA A 5 -0.13 -11.16 19.60
C ALA A 5 0.16 -10.34 18.35
N VAL A 6 -0.28 -9.07 18.36
CA VAL A 6 0.21 -8.05 17.46
C VAL A 6 1.66 -7.88 17.85
N VAL A 7 2.51 -8.67 17.21
CA VAL A 7 3.95 -8.60 17.32
C VAL A 7 4.33 -7.18 16.94
N VAL A 8 4.49 -6.36 17.98
CA VAL A 8 5.14 -5.08 17.94
C VAL A 8 6.57 -5.38 17.51
N ALA A 9 6.80 -5.35 16.20
CA ALA A 9 8.11 -5.27 15.59
C ALA A 9 8.70 -3.87 15.85
N SER A 10 8.75 -3.44 17.11
CA SER A 10 9.67 -2.42 17.57
C SER A 10 10.95 -3.15 17.92
N GLN A 11 11.93 -3.07 17.02
CA GLN A 11 13.29 -2.65 17.36
C GLN A 11 14.21 -2.78 16.13
N VAL A 12 15.11 -1.79 16.02
CA VAL A 12 16.29 -1.75 15.14
C VAL A 12 16.14 -1.11 13.75
N ARG A 13 16.11 0.24 13.78
CA ARG A 13 16.95 1.19 13.01
C ARG A 13 17.01 1.05 11.46
N PRO A 14 16.51 2.05 10.70
CA PRO A 14 16.95 2.22 9.31
C PRO A 14 17.50 3.63 9.05
N SER A 15 18.82 3.80 9.15
CA SER A 15 19.52 5.01 8.67
C SER A 15 20.06 4.88 7.23
N SER A 16 20.04 3.65 6.68
CA SER A 16 20.62 3.29 5.37
C SER A 16 19.55 3.02 4.30
N THR A 17 19.79 3.52 3.08
CA THR A 17 18.92 3.39 1.89
C THR A 17 18.60 1.92 1.54
N THR A 18 19.57 1.02 1.70
CA THR A 18 19.44 -0.42 1.43
C THR A 18 18.51 -1.13 2.44
N ARG A 19 18.42 -0.67 3.69
CA ARG A 19 17.52 -1.25 4.71
C ARG A 19 16.08 -0.72 4.63
N THR A 20 15.85 0.49 4.11
CA THR A 20 14.49 1.02 3.88
C THR A 20 13.83 0.47 2.60
N ALA A 21 14.63 -0.01 1.65
CA ALA A 21 14.14 -0.57 0.39
C ALA A 21 13.14 -1.76 0.55
N PRO A 22 13.39 -2.77 1.41
CA PRO A 22 12.43 -3.86 1.60
C PRO A 22 11.12 -3.38 2.24
N ALA A 23 11.18 -2.48 3.22
CA ALA A 23 9.98 -1.89 3.84
C ALA A 23 9.16 -1.09 2.82
N ARG A 24 9.83 -0.25 2.02
CA ARG A 24 9.21 0.48 0.92
C ARG A 24 8.52 -0.46 -0.08
N ARG A 25 9.21 -1.53 -0.51
CA ARG A 25 8.63 -2.52 -1.43
C ARG A 25 7.41 -3.24 -0.83
N ARG A 26 7.40 -3.52 0.48
CA ARG A 26 6.24 -4.11 1.16
C ARG A 26 5.04 -3.15 1.15
N ILE A 27 5.27 -1.86 1.44
CA ILE A 27 4.22 -0.83 1.38
C ILE A 27 3.68 -0.71 -0.05
N GLU A 28 4.56 -0.66 -1.05
CA GLU A 28 4.16 -0.57 -2.46
C GLU A 28 3.32 -1.78 -2.89
N ARG A 29 3.74 -3.00 -2.53
CA ARG A 29 2.99 -4.23 -2.82
C ARG A 29 1.63 -4.26 -2.12
N ALA A 30 1.58 -3.88 -0.85
CA ALA A 30 0.34 -3.82 -0.09
C ALA A 30 -0.64 -2.80 -0.70
N TYR A 31 -0.13 -1.66 -1.15
CA TYR A 31 -0.92 -0.66 -1.86
C TYR A 31 -1.53 -1.22 -3.14
N VAL A 32 -0.72 -1.85 -4.01
CA VAL A 32 -1.22 -2.44 -5.26
C VAL A 32 -2.25 -3.53 -5.00
N ALA A 33 -2.03 -4.38 -3.99
CA ALA A 33 -2.98 -5.43 -3.61
C ALA A 33 -4.32 -4.84 -3.12
N ARG A 34 -4.28 -3.79 -2.29
CA ARG A 34 -5.48 -3.08 -1.83
C ARG A 34 -6.19 -2.39 -2.99
N ALA A 35 -5.47 -1.70 -3.87
CA ALA A 35 -6.05 -1.05 -5.04
C ALA A 35 -6.74 -2.06 -5.99
N ALA A 36 -6.18 -3.25 -6.15
CA ALA A 36 -6.81 -4.33 -6.91
C ALA A 36 -8.10 -4.83 -6.25
N ALA A 37 -8.10 -5.00 -4.91
CA ALA A 37 -9.27 -5.41 -4.16
C ALA A 37 -10.38 -4.35 -4.21
N ASP A 38 -10.03 -3.08 -4.05
CA ASP A 38 -10.96 -1.95 -4.13
C ASP A 38 -11.54 -1.82 -5.53
N HIS A 39 -10.72 -1.96 -6.58
CA HIS A 39 -11.21 -1.98 -7.95
C HIS A 39 -12.24 -3.09 -8.16
N ARG A 40 -11.94 -4.33 -7.72
CA ARG A 40 -12.91 -5.43 -7.81
C ARG A 40 -14.21 -5.11 -7.05
N LYS A 41 -14.09 -4.58 -5.82
CA LYS A 41 -15.24 -4.20 -5.00
C LYS A 41 -16.10 -3.15 -5.70
N MET A 42 -15.48 -2.09 -6.23
CA MET A 42 -16.19 -1.02 -6.95
C MET A 42 -16.82 -1.52 -8.24
N THR A 43 -16.13 -2.38 -8.99
CA THR A 43 -16.69 -3.01 -10.20
C THR A 43 -17.91 -3.86 -9.88
N THR A 44 -17.86 -4.67 -8.82
CA THR A 44 -19.00 -5.48 -8.38
C THR A 44 -20.17 -4.60 -7.91
N LEU A 45 -19.91 -3.58 -7.10
CA LEU A 45 -20.95 -2.66 -6.64
C LEU A 45 -21.59 -1.91 -7.80
N ARG A 46 -20.78 -1.43 -8.76
CA ARG A 46 -21.28 -0.75 -9.95
C ARG A 46 -22.10 -1.69 -10.83
N ALA A 47 -21.67 -2.94 -11.01
CA ALA A 47 -22.44 -3.94 -11.74
C ALA A 47 -23.76 -4.28 -11.05
N SER A 48 -23.80 -4.27 -9.72
CA SER A 48 -25.03 -4.47 -8.95
C SER A 48 -26.02 -3.30 -9.11
N ALA A 49 -25.53 -2.06 -9.16
CA ALA A 49 -26.37 -0.87 -9.32
C ALA A 49 -26.77 -0.62 -10.78
N PHE A 50 -25.88 -0.93 -11.73
CA PHE A 50 -26.06 -0.70 -13.15
C PHE A 50 -25.61 -1.93 -13.95
N PRO A 51 -26.50 -2.91 -14.19
CA PRO A 51 -26.15 -4.18 -14.82
C PRO A 51 -25.44 -4.03 -16.17
N ALA A 52 -25.88 -3.07 -17.00
CA ALA A 52 -25.28 -2.77 -18.31
C ALA A 52 -23.82 -2.29 -18.22
N SER A 53 -23.40 -1.74 -17.08
CA SER A 53 -22.04 -1.24 -16.89
C SER A 53 -20.99 -2.35 -16.78
N ARG A 54 -21.40 -3.60 -16.52
CA ARG A 54 -20.51 -4.76 -16.43
C ARG A 54 -19.81 -5.06 -17.76
N LEU A 55 -20.45 -4.73 -18.89
CA LEU A 55 -19.92 -4.97 -20.23
C LEU A 55 -18.74 -4.06 -20.59
N ASN A 56 -18.69 -2.86 -20.01
CA ASN A 56 -17.71 -1.82 -20.36
C ASN A 56 -16.78 -1.45 -19.19
N ALA A 57 -16.70 -2.28 -18.14
CA ALA A 57 -15.86 -1.99 -16.99
C ALA A 57 -14.37 -2.07 -17.39
N PRO A 58 -13.58 -1.00 -17.18
CA PRO A 58 -12.15 -1.04 -17.47
C PRO A 58 -11.44 -2.04 -16.56
N LYS A 59 -10.42 -2.72 -17.09
CA LYS A 59 -9.58 -3.64 -16.30
C LYS A 59 -8.68 -2.85 -15.34
N PHE A 60 -8.35 -3.46 -14.21
CA PHE A 60 -7.35 -2.91 -13.29
C PHE A 60 -5.97 -2.78 -13.96
N ASP A 61 -5.36 -1.58 -13.89
CA ASP A 61 -3.98 -1.35 -14.33
C ASP A 61 -2.99 -1.43 -13.15
N PRO A 62 -2.25 -2.54 -13.01
CA PRO A 62 -1.25 -2.67 -11.95
C PRO A 62 -0.06 -1.72 -12.12
N ARG A 63 0.24 -1.25 -13.34
CA ARG A 63 1.36 -0.34 -13.60
C ARG A 63 1.05 1.07 -13.12
N ALA A 64 -0.18 1.56 -13.32
CA ALA A 64 -0.66 2.80 -12.72
C ALA A 64 -0.59 2.73 -11.17
N ALA A 65 -1.15 1.67 -10.58
CA ALA A 65 -1.11 1.51 -9.12
C ALA A 65 0.32 1.45 -8.56
N HIS A 66 1.26 0.85 -9.29
CA HIS A 66 2.67 0.84 -8.90
C HIS A 66 3.33 2.23 -9.00
N ARG A 67 2.96 3.05 -10.00
CA ARG A 67 3.44 4.44 -10.12
C ARG A 67 2.95 5.28 -8.94
N ASP A 68 1.68 5.14 -8.58
CA ASP A 68 1.09 5.84 -7.43
C ASP A 68 1.77 5.40 -6.12
N ALA A 69 1.95 4.09 -5.95
CA ALA A 69 2.68 3.54 -4.80
C ALA A 69 4.10 4.10 -4.68
N LYS A 70 4.82 4.24 -5.81
CA LYS A 70 6.15 4.87 -5.84
C LYS A 70 6.09 6.36 -5.50
N ALA A 71 5.05 7.06 -5.92
CA ALA A 71 4.85 8.48 -5.61
C ALA A 71 4.62 8.69 -4.10
N ILE A 72 3.73 7.89 -3.50
CA ILE A 72 3.45 7.91 -2.06
C ILE A 72 4.72 7.63 -1.24
N THR A 73 5.55 6.70 -1.71
CA THR A 73 6.78 6.29 -1.00
C THR A 73 8.03 7.09 -1.38
N LYS A 74 7.94 8.08 -2.29
CA LYS A 74 9.08 8.85 -2.83
C LYS A 74 9.91 9.53 -1.73
N GLY A 75 9.27 9.95 -0.64
CA GLY A 75 9.90 10.60 0.52
C GLY A 75 10.13 9.71 1.75
N TYR A 76 9.85 8.40 1.67
CA TYR A 76 9.76 7.52 2.85
C TYR A 76 11.00 7.57 3.76
N ARG A 77 12.21 7.60 3.18
CA ARG A 77 13.46 7.71 3.96
C ARG A 77 13.54 9.02 4.76
N GLY A 78 13.12 10.14 4.16
CA GLY A 78 13.11 11.45 4.82
C GLY A 78 12.13 11.47 5.99
N GLN A 79 10.94 10.91 5.78
CA GLN A 79 9.92 10.76 6.82
C GLN A 79 10.41 9.90 7.99
N VAL A 80 11.05 8.76 7.72
CA VAL A 80 11.59 7.91 8.80
C VAL A 80 12.72 8.59 9.57
N ARG A 81 13.56 9.38 8.88
CA ARG A 81 14.60 10.19 9.55
C ARG A 81 14.00 11.30 10.42
N ALA A 82 13.01 12.02 9.92
CA ALA A 82 12.30 13.07 10.67
C ALA A 82 11.61 12.50 11.92
N ALA A 83 10.85 11.42 11.76
CA ALA A 83 10.18 10.74 12.87
C ALA A 83 11.17 10.26 13.95
N ARG A 84 12.37 9.81 13.56
CA ARG A 84 13.43 9.43 14.50
C ARG A 84 14.03 10.62 15.24
N ARG A 85 14.12 11.79 14.60
CA ARG A 85 14.63 13.02 15.22
C ARG A 85 13.69 13.54 16.29
N VAL A 86 12.37 13.50 16.05
CA VAL A 86 11.34 13.96 17.00
C VAL A 86 11.22 13.03 18.22
N ARG A 87 11.59 11.76 18.09
CA ARG A 87 11.56 10.77 19.19
C ARG A 87 12.77 10.87 20.14
N ARG A 88 13.76 11.70 19.83
CA ARG A 88 14.94 11.95 20.69
C ARG A 88 14.81 13.29 21.36
#